data_AF-A0A1J3EHI4-F1
#
_entry.id   AF-A0A1J3EHI4-F1
#
_cell.length_a   1.000
_cell.length_b   1.000
_cell.length_c   1.000
_cell.angle_alpha   90.00
_cell.angle_beta   90.00
_cell.angle_gamma   90.00
#
_symmetry.space_group_name_H-M   'P 1'
#
loop_
_entity.id
_entity.type
_entity.pdbx_description
1 polymer ?
#
loop_
_entity_poly.entity_id
_entity_poly.type
_entity_poly.pdbx_seq_one_letter_code
_entity_poly.pdbx_strand_id
1 'polypeptide(L)'
;MESKDTVTATFDRTSEVKALDQMKTGVKGLVDSVSSNPKPSSPVTIPTIDLEGGVFESRATRESVIAKVKHAMEKFGFFRAINHGVPLDTMEKMEAGIRGFHEQDPEVRKAFYTRGKANTNAAASWRETLSCFMAPDV
;
A
#
# COMPACT_ATOMS: atom_id res chain seq x y z
N MET A 1 21.60 -5.99 -51.20
CA MET A 1 21.93 -5.55 -49.83
C MET A 1 20.76 -4.70 -49.37
N GLU A 2 19.82 -5.32 -48.66
CA GLU A 2 18.68 -4.61 -48.08
C GLU A 2 18.99 -4.42 -46.60
N SER A 3 19.20 -3.17 -46.20
CA SER A 3 19.49 -2.79 -44.83
C SER A 3 18.19 -2.86 -44.01
N LYS A 4 18.15 -3.73 -43.02
CA LYS A 4 17.09 -3.72 -42.00
C LYS A 4 17.35 -2.55 -41.07
N ASP A 5 16.60 -1.47 -41.26
CA ASP A 5 16.57 -0.35 -40.33
C ASP A 5 15.91 -0.78 -39.02
N THR A 6 16.73 -1.05 -38.02
CA THR A 6 16.28 -1.23 -36.64
C THR A 6 15.98 0.16 -36.08
N VAL A 7 14.71 0.57 -36.14
CA VAL A 7 14.23 1.78 -35.44
C VAL A 7 14.22 1.48 -33.95
N THR A 8 15.34 1.73 -33.27
CA THR A 8 15.35 1.87 -31.81
C THR A 8 14.66 3.17 -31.46
N ALA A 9 13.37 3.11 -31.19
CA ALA A 9 12.63 4.23 -30.62
C ALA A 9 13.32 4.66 -29.32
N THR A 10 13.81 5.90 -29.29
CA THR A 10 14.41 6.50 -28.10
C THR A 10 13.32 6.71 -27.05
N PHE A 11 13.33 5.89 -26.00
CA PHE A 11 12.37 5.98 -24.90
C PHE A 11 12.64 7.24 -24.05
N ASP A 12 11.78 8.26 -24.18
CA ASP A 12 11.82 9.44 -23.29
C ASP A 12 10.94 9.23 -22.06
N ARG A 13 11.57 8.76 -20.99
CA ARG A 13 10.93 8.54 -19.69
C ARG A 13 10.15 9.76 -19.19
N THR A 14 10.62 10.97 -19.47
CA THR A 14 10.01 12.20 -18.94
C THR A 14 8.63 12.44 -19.56
N SER A 15 8.53 12.29 -20.88
CA SER A 15 7.27 12.42 -21.62
C SER A 15 6.27 11.32 -21.25
N GLU A 16 6.73 10.08 -21.08
CA GLU A 16 5.88 8.94 -20.71
C GLU A 16 5.28 9.08 -19.30
N VAL A 17 6.09 9.48 -18.31
CA VAL A 17 5.58 9.74 -16.95
C VAL A 17 4.56 10.89 -16.96
N LYS A 18 4.82 11.94 -17.74
CA LYS A 18 3.90 13.08 -17.87
C LYS A 18 2.57 12.67 -18.52
N ALA A 19 2.61 11.83 -19.56
CA ALA A 19 1.40 11.32 -20.21
C ALA A 19 0.58 10.44 -19.26
N LEU A 20 1.24 9.57 -18.50
CA LEU A 20 0.60 8.74 -17.47
C LEU A 20 -0.06 9.59 -16.38
N ASP A 21 0.61 10.64 -15.92
CA ASP A 21 0.04 11.58 -14.96
C ASP A 21 -1.16 12.35 -15.51
N GLN A 22 -1.12 12.74 -16.80
CA GLN A 22 -2.24 13.41 -17.47
C GLN A 22 -3.47 12.51 -17.61
N MET A 23 -3.26 11.19 -17.74
CA MET A 23 -4.34 10.21 -17.78
C MET A 23 -5.11 10.16 -16.45
N LYS A 24 -4.47 10.51 -15.32
CA LYS A 24 -5.07 10.55 -13.97
C LYS A 24 -5.74 9.24 -13.54
N THR A 25 -5.38 8.14 -14.17
CA THR A 25 -5.88 6.78 -13.89
C THR A 25 -4.98 6.00 -12.94
N GLY A 26 -3.82 6.57 -12.59
CA GLY A 26 -2.83 5.96 -11.71
C GLY A 26 -2.20 4.68 -12.28
N VAL A 27 -1.56 3.91 -11.40
CA VAL A 27 -0.84 2.67 -11.74
C VAL A 27 -1.80 1.53 -12.11
N LYS A 28 -3.07 1.55 -11.66
CA LYS A 28 -4.04 0.51 -12.02
C LYS A 28 -4.27 0.43 -13.52
N GLY A 29 -4.36 1.58 -14.21
CA GLY A 29 -4.44 1.60 -15.68
C GLY A 29 -3.24 0.92 -16.36
N LEU A 30 -2.08 0.89 -15.70
CA LEU A 30 -0.89 0.21 -16.20
C LEU A 30 -0.89 -1.29 -15.83
N VAL A 31 -1.31 -1.66 -14.61
CA VAL A 31 -1.46 -3.08 -14.19
C VAL A 31 -2.34 -3.85 -15.17
N ASP A 32 -3.47 -3.26 -15.58
CA ASP A 32 -4.42 -3.91 -16.50
C ASP A 32 -3.81 -4.16 -17.90
N SER A 33 -2.64 -3.57 -18.22
CA SER A 33 -1.93 -3.72 -19.51
C SER A 33 -0.59 -4.47 -19.46
N VAL A 34 -0.04 -4.83 -18.29
CA VAL A 34 1.24 -5.58 -18.18
C VAL A 34 1.14 -6.85 -17.32
N SER A 35 1.87 -7.91 -17.72
CA SER A 35 1.67 -9.28 -17.23
C SER A 35 2.89 -9.91 -16.50
N SER A 36 3.72 -9.13 -15.77
CA SER A 36 4.85 -9.72 -15.03
C SER A 36 4.97 -9.21 -13.60
N ASN A 37 4.88 -10.13 -12.63
CA ASN A 37 5.11 -9.85 -11.21
C ASN A 37 6.53 -10.25 -10.81
N PRO A 38 7.26 -9.41 -10.04
CA PRO A 38 8.56 -9.79 -9.49
C PRO A 38 8.44 -10.93 -8.47
N LYS A 39 9.40 -11.86 -8.47
CA LYS A 39 9.46 -13.00 -7.53
C LYS A 39 9.70 -12.52 -6.09
N PRO A 40 9.05 -13.12 -5.08
CA PRO A 40 9.28 -12.78 -3.69
C PRO A 40 10.68 -13.19 -3.23
N SER A 41 11.28 -12.35 -2.39
CA SER A 41 12.51 -12.63 -1.64
C SER A 41 12.27 -13.66 -0.53
N SER A 42 13.36 -14.23 0.01
CA SER A 42 13.38 -15.27 1.06
C SER A 42 12.48 -14.95 2.28
N PRO A 43 11.94 -15.98 2.96
CA PRO A 43 11.04 -15.79 4.09
C PRO A 43 11.75 -15.13 5.28
N VAL A 44 11.26 -13.95 5.68
CA VAL A 44 11.66 -13.27 6.93
C VAL A 44 10.65 -13.61 8.01
N THR A 45 11.13 -14.03 9.19
CA THR A 45 10.25 -14.30 10.33
C THR A 45 9.98 -13.00 11.10
N ILE A 46 8.73 -12.56 11.10
CA ILE A 46 8.28 -11.36 11.81
C ILE A 46 7.71 -11.78 13.18
N PRO A 47 8.10 -11.13 14.30
CA PRO A 47 7.52 -11.42 15.61
C PRO A 47 6.00 -11.30 15.59
N THR A 48 5.30 -12.27 16.15
CA THR A 48 3.84 -12.24 16.30
C THR A 48 3.47 -12.14 17.77
N ILE A 49 2.62 -11.18 18.13
CA ILE A 49 2.20 -10.90 19.50
C ILE A 49 0.68 -11.05 19.59
N ASP A 50 0.24 -11.88 20.53
CA ASP A 50 -1.16 -12.00 20.92
C ASP A 50 -1.54 -10.86 21.87
N LEU A 51 -2.58 -10.11 21.52
CA LEU A 51 -3.11 -9.01 22.31
C LEU A 51 -4.32 -9.40 23.17
N GLU A 52 -4.66 -10.70 23.24
CA GLU A 52 -5.67 -11.27 24.14
C GLU A 52 -7.05 -10.62 24.00
N GLY A 53 -7.43 -10.23 22.78
CA GLY A 53 -8.69 -9.55 22.48
C GLY A 53 -8.70 -8.06 22.85
N GLY A 54 -7.58 -7.50 23.32
CA GLY A 54 -7.51 -6.14 23.86
C GLY A 54 -8.16 -5.99 25.24
N VAL A 55 -8.64 -7.08 25.84
CA VAL A 55 -9.29 -7.13 27.14
C VAL A 55 -8.42 -7.98 28.06
N PHE A 56 -7.72 -7.33 28.99
CA PHE A 56 -6.80 -8.03 29.89
C PHE A 56 -7.48 -8.35 31.22
N GLU A 57 -7.53 -9.63 31.57
CA GLU A 57 -8.11 -10.13 32.83
C GLU A 57 -7.38 -9.59 34.08
N SER A 58 -6.10 -9.21 33.95
CA SER A 58 -5.32 -8.70 35.07
C SER A 58 -4.24 -7.70 34.65
N ARG A 59 -3.73 -6.96 35.63
CA ARG A 59 -2.54 -6.12 35.44
C ARG A 59 -1.32 -6.92 34.98
N ALA A 60 -1.14 -8.13 35.51
CA ALA A 60 0.00 -8.98 35.19
C ALA A 60 0.00 -9.45 33.72
N THR A 61 -1.17 -9.84 33.19
CA THR A 61 -1.29 -10.24 31.77
C THR A 61 -1.03 -9.07 30.84
N ARG A 62 -1.58 -7.89 31.16
CA ARG A 62 -1.28 -6.64 30.43
C ARG A 62 0.21 -6.29 30.44
N GLU A 63 0.87 -6.35 31.60
CA GLU A 63 2.31 -6.07 31.73
C GLU A 63 3.17 -7.06 30.91
N SER A 64 2.78 -8.34 30.87
CA SER A 64 3.44 -9.34 30.03
C SER A 64 3.37 -9.01 28.54
N VAL A 65 2.19 -8.62 28.04
CA VAL A 65 2.01 -8.22 26.63
C VAL A 65 2.81 -6.94 26.32
N ILE A 66 2.80 -5.94 27.21
CA ILE A 66 3.60 -4.72 27.06
C ILE A 66 5.10 -5.04 26.96
N ALA A 67 5.61 -5.96 27.78
CA ALA A 67 7.00 -6.38 27.71
C ALA A 67 7.36 -7.02 26.35
N LYS A 68 6.48 -7.86 25.80
CA LYS A 68 6.64 -8.45 24.46
C LYS A 68 6.66 -7.38 23.36
N VAL A 69 5.72 -6.43 23.42
CA VAL A 69 5.66 -5.30 22.46
C VAL A 69 6.94 -4.48 22.52
N LYS A 70 7.38 -4.09 23.72
CA LYS A 70 8.62 -3.35 23.93
C LYS A 70 9.81 -4.08 23.31
N HIS A 71 9.97 -5.37 23.61
CA HIS A 71 11.05 -6.19 23.06
C HIS A 71 11.03 -6.25 21.54
N ALA A 72 9.85 -6.44 20.93
CA ALA A 72 9.72 -6.51 19.48
C ALA A 72 10.06 -5.18 18.80
N MET A 73 9.63 -4.05 19.38
CA MET A 73 9.94 -2.72 18.87
C MET A 73 11.44 -2.40 19.00
N GLU A 74 12.08 -2.72 20.12
CA GLU A 74 13.52 -2.49 20.32
C GLU A 74 14.39 -3.32 19.37
N LYS A 75 14.00 -4.59 19.13
CA LYS A 75 14.82 -5.53 18.35
C LYS A 75 14.53 -5.51 16.85
N PHE A 76 13.27 -5.31 16.46
CA PHE A 76 12.83 -5.44 15.07
C PHE A 76 12.24 -4.15 14.50
N GLY A 77 11.75 -3.23 15.34
CA GLY A 77 11.04 -2.01 14.91
C GLY A 77 9.62 -2.24 14.41
N PHE A 78 9.15 -3.48 14.33
CA PHE A 78 7.80 -3.86 13.94
C PHE A 78 7.44 -5.27 14.43
N PHE A 79 6.15 -5.58 14.46
CA PHE A 79 5.59 -6.89 14.80
C PHE A 79 4.21 -7.08 14.15
N ARG A 80 3.75 -8.33 14.10
CA ARG A 80 2.37 -8.68 13.73
C ARG A 80 1.54 -8.85 15.00
N ALA A 81 0.40 -8.18 15.10
CA ALA A 81 -0.57 -8.40 16.17
C ALA A 81 -1.62 -9.44 15.75
N ILE A 82 -2.02 -10.31 16.69
CA ILE A 82 -3.19 -11.19 16.57
C ILE A 82 -4.11 -10.97 17.78
N ASN A 83 -5.39 -11.36 17.65
CA ASN A 83 -6.41 -11.15 18.68
C ASN A 83 -6.42 -9.70 19.20
N HIS A 84 -6.36 -8.71 18.30
CA HIS A 84 -6.29 -7.29 18.65
C HIS A 84 -7.62 -6.68 19.12
N GLY A 85 -8.71 -7.46 19.17
CA GLY A 85 -10.03 -6.99 19.58
C GLY A 85 -10.86 -6.33 18.47
N VAL A 86 -10.25 -5.85 17.38
CA VAL A 86 -10.99 -5.43 16.17
C VAL A 86 -11.75 -6.62 15.56
N PRO A 87 -13.08 -6.52 15.34
CA PRO A 87 -13.87 -7.59 14.74
C PRO A 87 -13.41 -7.94 13.33
N LEU A 88 -13.42 -9.23 12.99
CA LEU A 88 -13.03 -9.71 11.67
C LEU A 88 -13.88 -9.09 10.55
N ASP A 89 -15.21 -9.00 10.75
CA ASP A 89 -16.12 -8.43 9.75
C ASP A 89 -15.75 -6.98 9.41
N THR A 90 -15.32 -6.20 10.41
CA THR A 90 -14.86 -4.81 10.22
C THR A 90 -13.62 -4.77 9.32
N MET A 91 -12.66 -5.68 9.50
CA MET A 91 -11.46 -5.77 8.67
C MET A 91 -11.82 -6.19 7.23
N GLU A 92 -12.69 -7.19 7.08
CA GLU A 92 -13.15 -7.66 5.77
C GLU A 92 -13.90 -6.55 5.00
N LYS A 93 -14.76 -5.80 5.69
CA LYS A 93 -15.45 -4.64 5.11
C LYS A 93 -14.49 -3.53 4.69
N MET A 94 -13.44 -3.26 5.48
CA MET A 94 -12.41 -2.29 5.12
C MET A 94 -11.67 -2.73 3.85
N GLU A 95 -11.24 -3.99 3.77
CA GLU A 95 -10.59 -4.53 2.58
C GLU A 95 -11.50 -4.48 1.35
N ALA A 96 -12.77 -4.88 1.51
CA ALA A 96 -13.77 -4.82 0.45
C ALA A 96 -14.04 -3.38 -0.01
N GLY A 97 -14.13 -2.43 0.93
CA GLY A 97 -14.35 -1.02 0.62
C GLY A 97 -13.19 -0.38 -0.16
N ILE A 98 -11.95 -0.62 0.25
CA ILE A 98 -10.77 -0.12 -0.47
C ILE A 98 -10.63 -0.77 -1.84
N ARG A 99 -10.89 -2.08 -1.95
CA ARG A 99 -10.90 -2.78 -3.24
C ARG A 99 -11.98 -2.22 -4.16
N GLY A 100 -13.20 -2.08 -3.66
CA GLY A 100 -14.33 -1.51 -4.39
C GLY A 100 -14.04 -0.10 -4.88
N PHE A 101 -13.39 0.75 -4.08
CA PHE A 101 -12.95 2.09 -4.52
C PHE A 101 -11.99 2.03 -5.73
N HIS A 102 -10.99 1.14 -5.70
CA HIS A 102 -10.02 1.04 -6.80
C HIS A 102 -10.59 0.37 -8.06
N GLU A 103 -11.65 -0.43 -7.92
CA GLU A 103 -12.37 -1.10 -9.02
C GLU A 103 -13.46 -0.22 -9.66
N GLN A 104 -13.76 0.96 -9.12
CA GLN A 104 -14.68 1.92 -9.75
C GLN A 104 -14.22 2.35 -11.14
N ASP A 105 -15.18 2.84 -11.94
CA ASP A 105 -14.90 3.47 -13.22
C ASP A 105 -13.82 4.56 -13.06
N PRO A 106 -12.79 4.58 -13.92
CA PRO A 106 -11.71 5.55 -13.83
C PRO A 106 -12.17 7.01 -13.83
N GLU A 107 -13.25 7.35 -14.52
CA GLU A 107 -13.80 8.71 -14.54
C GLU A 107 -14.34 9.14 -13.17
N VAL A 108 -14.92 8.21 -12.41
CA VAL A 108 -15.35 8.46 -11.02
C VAL A 108 -14.13 8.68 -10.12
N ARG A 109 -13.10 7.83 -10.27
CA ARG A 109 -11.89 7.90 -9.46
C ARG A 109 -11.07 9.16 -9.71
N LYS A 110 -11.08 9.69 -10.94
CA LYS A 110 -10.39 10.95 -11.30
C LYS A 110 -10.82 12.13 -10.45
N ALA A 111 -12.05 12.15 -9.95
CA ALA A 111 -12.54 13.20 -9.05
C ALA A 111 -11.75 13.27 -7.72
N PHE A 112 -11.16 12.14 -7.29
CA PHE A 112 -10.35 12.04 -6.08
C PHE A 112 -8.84 12.16 -6.35
N TYR A 113 -8.43 12.28 -7.61
CA TYR A 113 -7.01 12.37 -7.96
C TYR A 113 -6.43 13.69 -7.45
N THR A 114 -5.47 13.58 -6.55
CA THR A 114 -4.66 14.69 -6.08
C THR A 114 -3.19 14.38 -6.33
N ARG A 115 -2.46 15.35 -6.89
CA ARG A 115 -1.00 15.26 -6.97
C ARG A 115 -0.41 16.12 -5.86
N GLY A 116 0.04 15.48 -4.80
CA GLY A 116 0.75 16.18 -3.73
C GLY A 116 2.05 16.82 -4.25
N LYS A 117 2.61 17.77 -3.50
CA LYS A 117 3.97 18.31 -3.71
C LYS A 117 5.05 17.27 -3.33
N ALA A 118 4.81 15.98 -3.56
CA ALA A 118 5.78 14.94 -3.27
C ALA A 118 6.89 14.99 -4.33
N ASN A 119 8.15 14.90 -3.87
CA ASN A 119 9.38 15.03 -4.64
C ASN A 119 9.26 14.55 -6.09
N THR A 120 9.27 15.49 -7.03
CA THR A 120 9.36 15.25 -8.48
C THR A 120 10.65 14.52 -8.90
N ASN A 121 11.57 14.28 -7.96
CA ASN A 121 12.86 13.64 -8.17
C ASN A 121 12.88 12.15 -7.77
N ALA A 122 11.77 11.60 -7.25
CA ALA A 122 11.68 10.17 -6.94
C ALA A 122 11.11 9.39 -8.13
N ALA A 123 11.69 8.22 -8.42
CA ALA A 123 11.15 7.30 -9.41
C ALA A 123 9.68 7.00 -9.12
N ALA A 124 8.83 6.96 -10.17
CA ALA A 124 7.43 6.55 -10.05
C ALA A 124 7.34 5.21 -9.30
N SER A 125 6.61 5.18 -8.20
CA SER A 125 6.38 3.97 -7.41
C SER A 125 5.18 3.19 -7.97
N TRP A 126 5.28 1.87 -8.05
CA TRP A 126 4.17 1.00 -8.45
C TRP A 126 3.13 0.89 -7.30
N ARG A 127 2.38 1.96 -7.07
CA ARG A 127 1.42 2.11 -5.97
C ARG A 127 0.37 3.15 -6.31
N GLU A 128 -0.87 2.88 -5.90
CA GLU A 128 -1.93 3.88 -5.75
C GLU A 128 -2.24 4.05 -4.27
N THR A 129 -2.63 5.26 -3.88
CA THR A 129 -2.88 5.62 -2.47
C THR A 129 -4.16 6.42 -2.37
N LEU A 130 -5.05 6.01 -1.46
CA LEU A 130 -6.16 6.80 -0.97
C LEU A 130 -5.81 7.31 0.44
N SER A 131 -5.90 8.62 0.66
CA SER A 131 -5.66 9.25 1.96
C SER A 131 -6.93 9.93 2.44
N CYS A 132 -7.33 9.65 3.68
CA CYS A 132 -8.43 10.32 4.37
C CYS A 132 -7.90 10.86 5.71
N PHE A 133 -8.06 12.16 5.94
CA PHE A 133 -7.71 12.77 7.23
C PHE A 133 -8.89 12.64 8.17
N MET A 134 -8.72 11.92 9.26
CA MET A 134 -9.69 11.83 10.34
C MET A 134 -9.22 12.74 11.47
N ALA A 135 -9.75 13.95 11.53
CA ALA A 135 -9.73 14.79 12.73
C ALA A 135 -11.16 14.79 13.31
N PRO A 136 -11.35 14.95 14.62
CA PRO A 136 -12.69 15.23 15.14
C PRO A 136 -13.23 16.51 14.48
N ASP A 137 -14.54 16.53 14.20
CA ASP A 137 -15.23 17.79 13.96
C ASP A 137 -15.07 18.64 15.23
N VAL A 138 -14.44 19.81 15.08
CA VAL A 138 -14.22 20.77 16.18
C VAL A 138 -15.49 21.54 16.49
#